data_AF-A0A7S4Q3V8-F1
#
_entry.id   AF-A0A7S4Q3V8-F1
#
_cell.length_a   1.000
_cell.length_b   1.000
_cell.length_c   1.000
_cell.angle_alpha   90.00
_cell.angle_beta   90.00
_cell.angle_gamma   90.00
#
_symmetry.space_group_name_H-M   'P 1'
#
loop_
_entity.id
_entity.type
_entity.pdbx_description
1 polymer ?
#
loop_
_entity_poly.entity_id
_entity_poly.type
_entity_poly.pdbx_seq_one_letter_code
_entity_poly.pdbx_strand_id
1 'polypeptide(L)'
;MAQGLSHAGSHQPNPPHPFLDRPGPRTESLRMTIQNKLVAARRMRSEEELQEVMTSGSVKRIQATCKRAELAGVPQASIDAALAVAEQLGTADGQEAGTPGDGNIAGVAGAERDSGLVRARRLRAEQELMEAAKSFSAKQVEAACKRAEIAGVARANIDAAREVVQKLLAAEGMHADTQAVVAEDVRTEPGNPEVA
;
A
#
# COMPACT_ATOMS: atom_id res chain seq x y z
N MET A 1 -15.20 -60.02 -32.17
CA MET A 1 -14.25 -60.16 -31.04
C MET A 1 -13.99 -58.72 -30.56
N ALA A 2 -14.82 -58.15 -29.68
CA ALA A 2 -14.69 -58.18 -28.21
C ALA A 2 -13.23 -57.90 -27.80
N GLN A 3 -12.89 -56.79 -27.16
CA GLN A 3 -13.22 -56.52 -25.76
C GLN A 3 -13.10 -55.01 -25.44
N GLY A 4 -14.11 -54.46 -24.77
CA GLY A 4 -14.05 -53.16 -24.08
C GLY A 4 -13.74 -53.36 -22.60
N LEU A 5 -12.77 -52.62 -22.08
CA LEU A 5 -12.39 -52.61 -20.67
C LEU A 5 -12.64 -51.23 -20.07
N SER A 6 -13.86 -51.03 -19.57
CA SER A 6 -14.25 -49.85 -18.79
C SER A 6 -13.77 -50.03 -17.34
N HIS A 7 -12.67 -49.34 -16.97
CA HIS A 7 -12.26 -49.22 -15.58
C HIS A 7 -13.07 -48.11 -14.89
N ALA A 8 -14.16 -48.49 -14.24
CA ALA A 8 -14.89 -47.63 -13.31
C ALA A 8 -14.12 -47.59 -11.97
N GLY A 9 -13.27 -46.59 -11.79
CA GLY A 9 -12.64 -46.27 -10.51
C GLY A 9 -13.67 -45.64 -9.57
N SER A 10 -14.22 -46.43 -8.66
CA SER A 10 -15.11 -46.00 -7.57
C SER A 10 -14.33 -45.13 -6.57
N HIS A 11 -14.28 -43.83 -6.82
CA HIS A 11 -13.72 -42.87 -5.86
C HIS A 11 -14.76 -42.64 -4.76
N GLN A 12 -14.62 -43.37 -3.66
CA GLN A 12 -15.48 -43.22 -2.47
C GLN A 12 -15.02 -41.96 -1.72
N PRO A 13 -15.84 -40.88 -1.64
CA PRO A 13 -15.45 -39.67 -0.92
C PRO A 13 -15.41 -39.98 0.59
N ASN A 14 -14.26 -39.69 1.19
CA ASN A 14 -14.01 -39.84 2.62
C ASN A 14 -15.01 -38.94 3.39
N PRO A 15 -15.76 -39.45 4.39
CA PRO A 15 -16.69 -38.62 5.15
C PRO A 15 -15.94 -37.56 5.97
N PRO A 16 -16.48 -36.33 6.08
CA PRO A 16 -15.87 -35.31 6.92
C PRO A 16 -15.94 -35.76 8.38
N HIS A 17 -14.78 -35.99 9.01
CA HIS A 17 -14.68 -36.28 10.43
C HIS A 17 -15.16 -35.05 11.23
N PRO A 18 -16.27 -35.11 11.99
CA PRO A 18 -16.81 -33.95 12.70
C PRO A 18 -16.26 -33.81 14.12
N PHE A 19 -15.13 -34.43 14.42
CA PHE A 19 -14.55 -34.45 15.75
C PHE A 19 -13.05 -34.25 15.62
N LEU A 20 -12.55 -33.08 16.05
CA LEU A 20 -11.22 -32.81 16.62
C LEU A 20 -10.78 -31.34 16.40
N ASP A 21 -11.64 -30.35 16.63
CA ASP A 21 -11.19 -28.95 16.71
C ASP A 21 -11.56 -28.28 18.04
N ARG A 22 -11.45 -29.06 19.12
CA ARG A 22 -11.40 -28.50 20.47
C ARG A 22 -9.93 -28.51 20.91
N PRO A 23 -9.21 -27.38 20.81
CA PRO A 23 -7.83 -27.31 21.25
C PRO A 23 -7.75 -27.74 22.71
N GLY A 24 -6.99 -28.79 22.99
CA GLY A 24 -6.82 -29.28 24.36
C GLY A 24 -6.15 -28.22 25.25
N PRO A 25 -6.39 -28.24 26.57
CA PRO A 25 -5.93 -27.21 27.53
C PRO A 25 -4.41 -27.01 27.57
N ARG A 26 -3.63 -27.96 27.02
CA ARG A 26 -2.17 -27.83 26.87
C ARG A 26 -1.75 -26.77 25.85
N THR A 27 -2.58 -26.49 24.85
CA THR A 27 -2.27 -25.51 23.81
C THR A 27 -2.48 -24.06 24.27
N GLU A 28 -3.43 -23.84 25.18
CA GLU A 28 -3.70 -22.50 25.73
C GLU A 28 -2.59 -22.02 26.67
N SER A 29 -2.08 -22.92 27.52
CA SER A 29 -0.95 -22.63 28.41
C SER A 29 0.32 -22.24 27.63
N LEU A 30 0.58 -22.92 26.51
CA LEU A 30 1.71 -22.59 25.63
C LEU A 30 1.52 -21.24 24.94
N ARG A 31 0.30 -20.94 24.45
CA ARG A 31 -0.01 -19.64 23.81
C ARG A 31 0.21 -18.47 24.76
N MET A 32 -0.25 -18.57 26.02
CA MET A 32 -0.01 -17.53 27.02
C MET A 32 1.49 -17.32 27.29
N THR A 33 2.25 -18.42 27.39
CA THR A 33 3.71 -18.34 27.62
C THR A 33 4.42 -17.64 26.45
N ILE A 34 4.05 -17.96 25.20
CA ILE A 34 4.61 -17.33 24.01
C ILE A 34 4.24 -15.84 23.96
N GLN A 35 2.98 -15.49 24.23
CA GLN A 35 2.53 -14.09 24.25
C GLN A 35 3.29 -13.29 25.32
N ASN A 36 3.45 -13.83 26.53
CA ASN A 36 4.22 -13.19 27.60
C ASN A 36 5.68 -12.95 27.20
N LYS A 37 6.32 -13.94 26.55
CA LYS A 37 7.70 -13.80 26.04
C LYS A 37 7.80 -12.73 24.94
N LEU A 38 6.82 -12.63 24.05
CA LEU A 38 6.80 -11.62 23.00
C LEU A 38 6.61 -10.20 23.57
N VAL A 39 5.74 -10.04 24.57
CA VAL A 39 5.55 -8.76 25.27
C VAL A 39 6.85 -8.36 25.98
N ALA A 40 7.50 -9.29 26.69
CA ALA A 40 8.78 -9.03 27.34
C ALA A 40 9.87 -8.63 26.33
N ALA A 41 9.97 -9.33 25.20
CA ALA A 41 10.94 -9.02 24.15
C ALA A 41 10.66 -7.67 23.46
N ARG A 42 9.39 -7.27 23.34
CA ARG A 42 9.02 -5.94 22.83
C ARG A 42 9.42 -4.86 23.81
N ARG A 43 9.13 -5.04 25.09
CA ARG A 43 9.50 -4.11 26.16
C ARG A 43 11.01 -3.89 26.22
N MET A 44 11.82 -4.95 26.20
CA MET A 44 13.29 -4.82 26.23
C MET A 44 13.83 -4.04 25.03
N ARG A 45 13.32 -4.31 23.82
CA ARG A 45 13.73 -3.55 22.62
C ARG A 45 13.33 -2.08 22.70
N SER A 46 12.15 -1.78 23.21
CA SER A 46 11.71 -0.39 23.41
C SER A 46 12.52 0.34 24.48
N GLU A 47 12.98 -0.37 25.51
CA GLU A 47 13.84 0.20 26.55
C GLU A 47 15.27 0.49 26.03
N GLU A 48 15.84 -0.41 25.25
CA GLU A 48 17.13 -0.19 24.58
C GLU A 48 17.08 0.99 23.60
N GLU A 49 16.02 1.07 22.78
CA GLU A 49 15.80 2.22 21.88
C GLU A 49 15.65 3.53 22.68
N LEU A 50 15.01 3.49 23.85
CA LEU A 50 14.86 4.65 24.73
C LEU A 50 16.23 5.14 25.23
N GLN A 51 17.10 4.21 25.66
CA GLN A 51 18.47 4.53 26.07
C GLN A 51 19.29 5.12 24.91
N GLU A 52 19.18 4.55 23.71
CA GLU A 52 19.87 5.06 22.52
C GLU A 52 19.44 6.51 22.22
N VAL A 53 18.12 6.79 22.18
CA VAL A 53 17.67 8.15 21.87
C VAL A 53 18.02 9.16 22.96
N MET A 54 18.10 8.75 24.23
CA MET A 54 18.57 9.62 25.31
C MET A 54 20.02 10.07 25.09
N THR A 55 20.89 9.18 24.57
CA THR A 55 22.27 9.55 24.22
C THR A 55 22.37 10.45 22.99
N SER A 56 21.40 10.37 22.07
CA SER A 56 21.37 11.20 20.85
C SER A 56 21.06 12.68 21.09
N GLY A 57 20.56 13.05 22.28
CA GLY A 57 20.26 14.44 22.64
C GLY A 57 19.07 15.08 21.91
N SER A 58 18.31 14.34 21.11
CA SER A 58 17.18 14.92 20.35
C SER A 58 15.87 14.85 21.12
N VAL A 59 15.42 15.98 21.68
CA VAL A 59 14.16 16.13 22.44
C VAL A 59 12.96 15.52 21.70
N LYS A 60 12.79 15.83 20.40
CA LYS A 60 11.68 15.32 19.58
C LYS A 60 11.74 13.79 19.43
N ARG A 61 12.94 13.21 19.28
CA ARG A 61 13.10 11.74 19.19
C ARG A 61 12.79 11.08 20.52
N ILE A 62 13.27 11.64 21.63
CA ILE A 62 13.01 11.13 22.98
C ILE A 62 11.50 11.09 23.23
N GLN A 63 10.77 12.18 23.01
CA GLN A 63 9.31 12.23 23.19
C GLN A 63 8.56 11.22 22.31
N ALA A 64 8.97 11.06 21.04
CA ALA A 64 8.35 10.09 20.14
C ALA A 64 8.60 8.63 20.58
N THR A 65 9.80 8.34 21.08
CA THR A 65 10.16 7.01 21.61
C THR A 65 9.45 6.72 22.92
N CYS A 66 9.30 7.69 23.83
CA CYS A 66 8.50 7.55 25.06
C CYS A 66 7.07 7.08 24.77
N LYS A 67 6.40 7.67 23.78
CA LYS A 67 5.04 7.24 23.35
C LYS A 67 5.01 5.80 22.84
N ARG A 68 6.05 5.37 22.12
CA ARG A 68 6.16 3.97 21.66
C ARG A 68 6.45 3.00 22.81
N ALA A 69 7.29 3.41 23.75
CA ALA A 69 7.65 2.65 24.95
C ALA A 69 6.43 2.43 25.87
N GLU A 70 5.59 3.44 26.03
CA GLU A 70 4.32 3.35 26.76
C GLU A 70 3.41 2.25 26.17
N LEU A 71 3.21 2.26 24.84
CA LEU A 71 2.44 1.23 24.13
C LEU A 71 3.08 -0.18 24.19
N ALA A 72 4.37 -0.26 24.47
CA ALA A 72 5.10 -1.51 24.66
C ALA A 72 5.08 -2.01 26.11
N GLY A 73 4.50 -1.24 27.05
CA GLY A 73 4.45 -1.58 28.47
C GLY A 73 5.78 -1.39 29.20
N VAL A 74 6.62 -0.46 28.73
CA VAL A 74 7.83 -0.03 29.47
C VAL A 74 7.41 0.66 30.78
N PRO A 75 8.12 0.46 31.90
CA PRO A 75 7.76 1.07 33.18
C PRO A 75 7.74 2.60 33.09
N GLN A 76 6.77 3.20 33.76
CA GLN A 76 6.62 4.66 33.79
C GLN A 76 7.88 5.36 34.32
N ALA A 77 8.58 4.77 35.29
CA ALA A 77 9.84 5.31 35.81
C ALA A 77 10.92 5.51 34.73
N SER A 78 11.02 4.60 33.75
CA SER A 78 11.95 4.72 32.63
C SER A 78 11.52 5.82 31.65
N ILE A 79 10.20 5.96 31.44
CA ILE A 79 9.62 7.00 30.59
C ILE A 79 9.84 8.39 31.21
N ASP A 80 9.60 8.54 32.51
CA ASP A 80 9.78 9.79 33.26
C ASP A 80 11.24 10.22 33.26
N ALA A 81 12.18 9.27 33.45
CA ALA A 81 13.61 9.55 33.37
C ALA A 81 14.02 10.08 31.98
N ALA A 82 13.48 9.49 30.90
CA ALA A 82 13.75 9.96 29.54
C ALA A 82 13.15 11.35 29.27
N LEU A 83 11.94 11.61 29.78
CA LEU A 83 11.31 12.94 29.67
C LEU A 83 12.08 14.01 30.44
N ALA A 84 12.58 13.70 31.65
CA ALA A 84 13.43 14.61 32.40
C ALA A 84 14.72 14.99 31.64
N VAL A 85 15.33 14.03 30.93
CA VAL A 85 16.48 14.31 30.05
C VAL A 85 16.06 15.22 28.88
N ALA A 86 14.90 14.96 28.28
CA ALA A 86 14.38 15.81 27.20
C ALA A 86 14.10 17.25 27.67
N GLU A 87 13.61 17.44 28.89
CA GLU A 87 13.43 18.78 29.49
C GLU A 87 14.76 19.50 29.70
N GLN A 88 15.77 18.79 30.25
CA GLN A 88 17.12 19.36 30.42
C GLN A 88 17.73 19.81 29.09
N LEU A 89 17.59 19.00 28.04
CA LEU A 89 18.05 19.33 26.69
C LEU A 89 17.29 20.54 26.11
N GLY A 90 15.97 20.61 26.30
CA GLY A 90 15.15 21.73 25.85
C GLY A 90 15.49 23.06 26.54
N THR A 91 15.96 23.02 27.78
CA THR A 91 16.44 24.24 28.48
C THR A 91 17.81 24.71 28.01
N ALA A 92 18.64 23.81 27.47
CA ALA A 92 19.99 24.12 27.00
C ALA A 92 19.99 24.78 25.60
N ASP A 93 19.06 24.40 24.73
CA ASP A 93 18.94 24.96 23.36
C ASP A 93 18.24 26.34 23.30
N GLY A 94 17.68 26.82 24.42
CA GLY A 94 16.92 28.07 24.50
C GLY A 94 17.76 29.36 24.58
N GLN A 95 19.09 29.27 24.53
CA GLN A 95 19.99 30.41 24.71
C GLN A 95 20.98 30.62 23.56
N GLU A 96 20.57 30.35 22.33
CA GLU A 96 21.18 30.95 21.14
C GLU A 96 20.30 32.13 20.72
N ALA A 97 20.63 33.32 21.24
CA ALA A 97 20.13 34.59 20.76
C ALA A 97 20.56 34.77 19.29
N GLY A 98 19.60 34.73 18.36
CA GLY A 98 19.94 34.77 16.93
C GLY A 98 18.79 35.20 16.01
N THR A 99 18.37 36.46 16.13
CA THR A 99 17.70 37.29 15.10
C THR A 99 16.30 36.87 14.59
N PRO A 100 15.24 37.66 14.91
CA PRO A 100 13.97 37.58 14.17
C PRO A 100 14.15 38.27 12.81
N GLY A 101 14.42 37.48 11.78
CA GLY A 101 14.36 37.94 10.39
C GLY A 101 12.90 38.02 9.94
N ASP A 102 12.32 39.22 10.06
CA ASP A 102 11.09 39.63 9.39
C ASP A 102 11.27 39.44 7.87
N GLY A 103 10.58 38.45 7.31
CA GLY A 103 10.83 37.95 5.97
C GLY A 103 9.61 37.23 5.42
N ASN A 104 8.54 37.99 5.23
CA ASN A 104 7.38 37.64 4.43
C ASN A 104 7.81 37.15 3.03
N ILE A 105 7.79 35.83 2.81
CA ILE A 105 7.62 35.22 1.50
C ILE A 105 6.51 34.18 1.58
N ALA A 106 5.42 34.52 0.90
CA ALA A 106 4.31 33.64 0.64
C ALA A 106 4.77 32.38 -0.11
N GLY A 107 4.37 31.22 0.40
CA GLY A 107 4.21 30.00 -0.38
C GLY A 107 5.51 29.29 -0.78
N VAL A 108 5.35 27.99 -1.04
CA VAL A 108 6.32 27.04 -1.58
C VAL A 108 7.43 26.57 -0.62
N ALA A 109 7.58 25.24 -0.58
CA ALA A 109 8.69 24.46 0.01
C ALA A 109 8.64 24.15 1.51
N GLY A 110 7.56 23.49 1.95
CA GLY A 110 7.62 22.50 3.03
C GLY A 110 8.43 21.27 2.61
N ALA A 111 9.72 21.43 2.36
CA ALA A 111 10.68 20.36 2.10
C ALA A 111 11.22 19.78 3.43
N GLU A 112 10.34 19.50 4.39
CA GLU A 112 10.73 18.99 5.70
C GLU A 112 10.21 17.57 5.91
N ARG A 113 11.14 16.62 5.71
CA ARG A 113 11.05 15.19 6.01
C ARG A 113 9.98 14.43 5.21
N ASP A 114 10.42 13.99 4.03
CA ASP A 114 9.88 12.88 3.24
C ASP A 114 9.75 11.63 4.14
N SER A 115 8.69 11.58 4.96
CA SER A 115 8.42 10.43 5.82
C SER A 115 8.29 9.21 4.90
N GLY A 116 8.83 8.06 5.31
CA GLY A 116 8.79 6.85 4.47
C GLY A 116 7.38 6.50 3.96
N LEU A 117 6.34 6.95 4.66
CA LEU A 117 4.95 6.87 4.24
C LEU A 117 4.61 7.74 3.01
N VAL A 118 5.09 9.00 2.96
CA VAL A 118 4.89 9.89 1.80
C VAL A 118 5.60 9.33 0.58
N ARG A 119 6.86 8.91 0.74
CA ARG A 119 7.61 8.23 -0.33
C ARG A 119 6.92 6.95 -0.81
N ALA A 120 6.42 6.12 0.11
CA ALA A 120 5.70 4.90 -0.25
C ALA A 120 4.37 5.18 -0.98
N ARG A 121 3.62 6.21 -0.55
CA ARG A 121 2.40 6.65 -1.25
C ARG A 121 2.71 7.15 -2.66
N ARG A 122 3.78 7.93 -2.82
CA ARG A 122 4.23 8.42 -4.13
C ARG A 122 4.60 7.27 -5.07
N LEU A 123 5.42 6.32 -4.60
CA LEU A 123 5.82 5.14 -5.39
C LEU A 123 4.61 4.28 -5.79
N ARG A 124 3.64 4.08 -4.89
CA ARG A 124 2.42 3.34 -5.22
C ARG A 124 1.60 4.08 -6.29
N ALA A 125 1.47 5.40 -6.17
CA ALA A 125 0.74 6.19 -7.16
C ALA A 125 1.44 6.24 -8.53
N GLU A 126 2.78 6.29 -8.56
CA GLU A 126 3.58 6.15 -9.78
C GLU A 126 3.37 4.78 -10.44
N GLN A 127 3.38 3.71 -9.66
CA GLN A 127 3.14 2.35 -10.15
C GLN A 127 1.72 2.20 -10.72
N GLU A 128 0.70 2.67 -10.00
CA GLU A 128 -0.69 2.67 -10.49
C GLU A 128 -0.85 3.46 -11.79
N LEU A 129 -0.13 4.59 -11.92
CA LEU A 129 -0.15 5.40 -13.14
C LEU A 129 0.46 4.65 -14.32
N MET A 130 1.56 3.93 -14.11
CA MET A 130 2.16 3.09 -15.16
C MET A 130 1.26 1.91 -15.56
N GLU A 131 0.59 1.28 -14.59
CA GLU A 131 -0.36 0.19 -14.86
C GLU A 131 -1.60 0.69 -15.60
N ALA A 132 -2.14 1.84 -15.20
CA ALA A 132 -3.25 2.48 -15.90
C ALA A 132 -2.87 2.86 -17.33
N ALA A 133 -1.65 3.37 -17.56
CA ALA A 133 -1.15 3.66 -18.91
C ALA A 133 -1.06 2.39 -19.79
N LYS A 134 -0.75 1.23 -19.20
CA LYS A 134 -0.74 -0.08 -19.90
C LYS A 134 -2.14 -0.66 -20.13
N SER A 135 -3.14 -0.23 -19.38
CA SER A 135 -4.52 -0.71 -19.53
C SER A 135 -5.27 -0.08 -20.71
N PHE A 136 -4.67 0.94 -21.35
CA PHE A 136 -5.25 1.73 -22.46
C PHE A 136 -6.61 2.38 -22.15
N SER A 137 -7.07 2.36 -20.89
CA SER A 137 -8.35 2.94 -20.49
C SER A 137 -8.19 4.40 -20.06
N ALA A 138 -8.69 5.32 -20.89
CA ALA A 138 -8.65 6.77 -20.62
C ALA A 138 -9.22 7.14 -19.23
N LYS A 139 -10.33 6.50 -18.82
CA LYS A 139 -10.96 6.71 -17.51
C LYS A 139 -10.05 6.27 -16.36
N GLN A 140 -9.34 5.15 -16.51
CA GLN A 140 -8.43 4.65 -15.47
C GLN A 140 -7.20 5.53 -15.34
N VAL A 141 -6.67 6.02 -16.47
CA VAL A 141 -5.52 6.93 -16.49
C VAL A 141 -5.88 8.25 -15.82
N GLU A 142 -7.03 8.84 -16.14
CA GLU A 142 -7.46 10.09 -15.51
C GLU A 142 -7.62 9.95 -13.98
N ALA A 143 -8.20 8.83 -13.53
CA ALA A 143 -8.31 8.52 -12.11
C ALA A 143 -6.95 8.32 -11.44
N ALA A 144 -6.02 7.62 -12.11
CA ALA A 144 -4.65 7.44 -11.63
C ALA A 144 -3.87 8.75 -11.59
N CYS A 145 -4.04 9.64 -12.58
CA CYS A 145 -3.44 10.98 -12.57
C CYS A 145 -3.90 11.82 -11.37
N LYS A 146 -5.21 11.82 -11.07
CA LYS A 146 -5.75 12.53 -9.90
C LYS A 146 -5.15 12.00 -8.59
N ARG A 147 -5.01 10.66 -8.47
CA ARG A 147 -4.36 10.05 -7.31
C ARG A 147 -2.87 10.37 -7.22
N ALA A 148 -2.16 10.39 -8.35
CA ALA A 148 -0.76 10.76 -8.44
C ALA A 148 -0.52 12.23 -8.03
N GLU A 149 -1.40 13.14 -8.44
CA GLU A 149 -1.36 14.55 -8.05
C GLU A 149 -1.53 14.71 -6.52
N ILE A 150 -2.53 14.04 -5.93
CA ILE A 150 -2.75 14.04 -4.47
C ILE A 150 -1.55 13.44 -3.72
N ALA A 151 -0.90 12.42 -4.30
CA ALA A 151 0.28 11.78 -3.73
C ALA A 151 1.58 12.57 -3.91
N GLY A 152 1.54 13.71 -4.61
CA GLY A 152 2.72 14.55 -4.85
C GLY A 152 3.68 13.98 -5.89
N VAL A 153 3.19 13.19 -6.84
CA VAL A 153 3.99 12.73 -7.99
C VAL A 153 4.34 13.94 -8.87
N ALA A 154 5.56 13.94 -9.41
CA ALA A 154 6.03 15.04 -10.27
C ALA A 154 5.11 15.21 -11.49
N ARG A 155 4.73 16.46 -11.78
CA ARG A 155 3.82 16.80 -12.88
C ARG A 155 4.32 16.31 -14.25
N ALA A 156 5.63 16.32 -14.46
CA ALA A 156 6.25 15.75 -15.66
C ALA A 156 5.90 14.27 -15.89
N ASN A 157 5.79 13.46 -14.83
CA ASN A 157 5.42 12.05 -14.95
C ASN A 157 3.92 11.90 -15.26
N ILE A 158 3.08 12.77 -14.70
CA ILE A 158 1.63 12.81 -14.98
C ILE A 158 1.39 13.20 -16.44
N ASP A 159 2.10 14.20 -16.94
CA ASP A 159 1.99 14.68 -18.31
C ASP A 159 2.48 13.62 -19.31
N ALA A 160 3.60 12.95 -19.02
CA ALA A 160 4.09 11.84 -19.84
C ALA A 160 3.07 10.69 -19.95
N ALA A 161 2.42 10.32 -18.85
CA ALA A 161 1.39 9.28 -18.85
C ALA A 161 0.16 9.69 -19.68
N ARG A 162 -0.25 10.96 -19.64
CA ARG A 162 -1.34 11.50 -20.47
C ARG A 162 -0.99 11.52 -21.95
N GLU A 163 0.22 11.92 -22.28
CA GLU A 163 0.69 11.97 -23.67
C GLU A 163 0.70 10.58 -24.31
N VAL A 164 1.13 9.56 -23.57
CA VAL A 164 1.08 8.16 -24.01
C VAL A 164 -0.35 7.75 -24.36
N VAL A 165 -1.32 8.06 -23.49
CA VAL A 165 -2.73 7.73 -23.73
C VAL A 165 -3.32 8.53 -24.89
N GLN A 166 -2.95 9.80 -25.03
CA GLN A 166 -3.39 10.61 -26.17
C GLN A 166 -2.89 10.05 -27.50
N LYS A 167 -1.63 9.59 -27.55
CA LYS A 167 -1.07 8.90 -28.73
C LYS A 167 -1.80 7.59 -29.04
N LEU A 168 -2.19 6.86 -28.00
CA LEU A 168 -2.92 5.59 -28.14
C LEU A 168 -4.36 5.81 -28.62
N LEU A 169 -5.07 6.78 -28.08
CA LEU A 169 -6.40 7.17 -28.56
C LEU A 169 -6.36 7.68 -30.00
N ALA A 170 -5.31 8.42 -30.38
CA ALA A 170 -5.10 8.85 -31.76
C ALA A 170 -4.81 7.68 -32.71
N ALA A 171 -4.14 6.62 -32.22
CA ALA A 171 -3.90 5.40 -32.98
C ALA A 171 -5.16 4.51 -33.10
N GLU A 172 -5.95 4.39 -32.04
CA GLU A 172 -7.22 3.63 -32.03
C GLU A 172 -8.32 4.33 -32.84
N GLY A 173 -8.36 5.67 -32.83
CA GLY A 173 -9.27 6.48 -33.63
C GLY A 173 -9.08 6.33 -35.15
N MET A 174 -7.94 5.82 -35.63
CA MET A 174 -7.72 5.52 -37.05
C MET A 174 -8.23 4.14 -37.49
N HIS A 175 -8.61 3.24 -36.57
CA HIS A 175 -9.12 1.91 -36.91
C HIS A 175 -10.65 1.81 -36.94
N ALA A 176 -11.38 2.83 -36.46
CA ALA A 176 -12.84 2.82 -36.44
C ALA A 176 -13.47 3.13 -37.82
N ASP A 177 -12.76 3.79 -38.74
CA ASP A 177 -13.28 4.14 -40.07
C ASP A 177 -13.17 2.99 -41.11
N THR A 178 -12.46 1.90 -40.79
CA THR A 178 -12.21 0.81 -41.76
C THR A 178 -13.11 -0.42 -41.59
N GLN A 179 -13.99 -0.47 -40.57
CA GLN A 179 -14.93 -1.59 -40.35
C GLN A 179 -16.37 -1.33 -40.79
N ALA A 180 -16.64 -0.23 -41.51
CA ALA A 180 -17.98 0.08 -42.01
C ALA A 180 -18.23 -0.31 -43.49
N VAL A 181 -17.25 -0.90 -44.21
CA VAL A 181 -17.36 -1.19 -45.66
C VAL A 181 -17.43 -2.68 -46.04
N VAL A 182 -17.58 -3.59 -45.07
CA VAL A 182 -17.75 -5.04 -45.35
C VAL A 182 -19.03 -5.57 -44.70
N ALA A 183 -20.18 -4.99 -45.06
CA ALA A 183 -21.49 -5.53 -44.68
C ALA A 183 -22.62 -5.25 -45.71
N GLU A 184 -22.31 -5.04 -46.99
CA GLU A 184 -23.32 -5.00 -48.06
C GLU A 184 -22.84 -5.77 -49.29
N ASP A 185 -22.78 -7.11 -49.24
CA ASP A 185 -22.98 -7.96 -50.43
C ASP A 185 -23.22 -9.42 -50.01
N VAL A 186 -24.41 -9.72 -49.48
CA VAL A 186 -24.96 -11.10 -49.57
C VAL A 186 -26.41 -10.98 -50.00
N ARG A 187 -26.56 -11.04 -51.33
CA ARG A 187 -27.80 -11.30 -52.05
C ARG A 187 -28.50 -12.50 -51.42
N THR A 188 -29.67 -12.28 -50.84
CA THR A 188 -30.63 -13.36 -50.59
C THR A 188 -31.51 -13.42 -51.83
N GLU A 189 -31.17 -14.35 -52.72
CA GLU A 189 -32.00 -14.72 -53.88
C GLU A 189 -33.36 -15.26 -53.41
N PRO A 190 -34.46 -14.91 -54.10
CA PRO A 190 -35.79 -15.44 -53.82
C PRO A 190 -36.03 -16.72 -54.62
N GLY A 191 -36.60 -17.75 -53.99
CA GLY A 191 -37.24 -18.83 -54.73
C GLY A 191 -37.24 -20.17 -53.99
N ASN A 192 -38.40 -20.58 -53.50
CA ASN A 192 -39.17 -21.65 -54.16
C ASN A 192 -40.46 -21.93 -53.36
N PRO A 193 -41.65 -21.63 -53.89
CA PRO A 193 -42.88 -22.24 -53.39
C PRO A 193 -43.19 -23.54 -54.16
N GLU A 194 -44.00 -24.38 -53.54
CA GLU A 194 -44.89 -25.33 -54.21
C GLU A 194 -44.31 -26.70 -54.58
N VAL A 195 -44.64 -27.71 -53.77
CA VAL A 195 -45.16 -28.97 -54.32
C VAL A 195 -46.28 -29.48 -53.39
N ALA A 196 -47.40 -29.81 -54.01
CA ALA A 196 -48.66 -30.28 -53.46
C ALA A 196 -48.61 -31.69 -52.85
#